data_AF-A0A246JWW2-F1
#
_entry.id   AF-A0A246JWW2-F1
#
_cell.length_a   1.000
_cell.length_b   1.000
_cell.length_c   1.000
_cell.angle_alpha   90.00
_cell.angle_beta   90.00
_cell.angle_gamma   90.00
#
_symmetry.space_group_name_H-M   'P 1'
#
loop_
_entity.id
_entity.type
_entity.pdbx_description
1 polymer ?
#
loop_
_entity_poly.entity_id
_entity_poly.type
_entity_poly.pdbx_seq_one_letter_code
_entity_poly.pdbx_strand_id
1 'polypeptide(L)' 'MRINFQIAGSLQVPDASCPLDGATNQYRLPTGEVISVDPVIEIASGPDADDHRDLGDSEAAALGLFFDLYDRTSDLEPDD' A
#
# COMPACT_ATOMS: atom_id res chain seq x y z
N MET A 1 -14.32 7.83 16.82
CA MET A 1 -13.90 8.83 15.79
C MET A 1 -13.41 8.04 14.59
N ARG A 2 -13.58 8.55 13.36
CA ARG A 2 -13.21 7.84 12.13
C ARG A 2 -12.36 8.76 11.26
N ILE A 3 -11.24 8.24 10.78
CA ILE A 3 -10.41 8.90 9.77
C ILE A 3 -10.84 8.32 8.42
N ASN A 4 -11.36 9.16 7.53
CA ASN A 4 -11.61 8.80 6.14
C ASN A 4 -10.46 9.37 5.31
N PHE A 5 -9.84 8.55 4.48
CA PHE A 5 -8.72 8.96 3.64
C PHE A 5 -8.87 8.36 2.25
N GLN A 6 -8.24 9.01 1.27
CA GLN A 6 -8.07 8.54 -0.10
C GLN A 6 -6.63 8.83 -0.50
N ILE A 7 -5.96 7.85 -1.09
CA ILE A 7 -4.59 7.98 -1.59
C ILE A 7 -4.65 7.85 -3.12
N ALA A 8 -4.04 8.80 -3.81
CA ALA A 8 -3.88 8.79 -5.27
C ALA A 8 -2.42 9.14 -5.57
N GLY A 9 -1.81 8.37 -6.48
CA GLY A 9 -0.41 8.53 -6.84
C GLY A 9 -0.01 7.53 -7.91
N SER A 10 1.27 7.58 -8.30
CA SER A 10 1.88 6.64 -9.23
C SER A 10 3.26 6.25 -8.72
N LEU A 11 3.72 5.08 -9.14
CA LEU A 11 5.11 4.66 -8.98
C LEU A 11 5.63 4.19 -10.33
N GLN A 12 6.94 4.34 -10.51
CA GLN A 12 7.65 3.78 -11.65
C GLN A 12 8.00 2.33 -11.34
N VAL A 13 7.71 1.43 -12.28
CA VAL A 13 8.02 -0.01 -12.18
C VAL A 13 8.93 -0.42 -13.34
N PRO A 14 9.74 -1.48 -13.20
CA PRO A 14 10.57 -1.94 -14.30
C PRO A 14 9.76 -2.34 -15.53
N ASP A 15 10.35 -2.15 -16.71
CA ASP A 15 9.81 -2.66 -17.98
C ASP A 15 9.43 -4.13 -17.88
N ALA A 16 8.34 -4.52 -18.55
CA ALA A 16 7.76 -5.87 -18.52
C ALA A 16 7.14 -6.30 -17.17
N SER A 17 6.98 -5.38 -16.21
CA SER A 17 6.05 -5.60 -15.10
C SER A 17 4.62 -5.79 -15.64
N CYS A 18 3.84 -6.68 -15.02
CA CYS A 18 2.48 -6.96 -15.46
C CYS A 18 1.49 -7.11 -14.29
N PRO A 19 0.21 -6.72 -14.48
CA PRO A 19 -0.81 -6.95 -13.46
C PRO A 19 -1.04 -8.45 -13.22
N LEU A 20 -1.41 -8.82 -12.00
CA LEU A 20 -1.86 -10.17 -11.67
C LEU A 20 -3.37 -10.33 -11.88
N ASP A 21 -3.76 -11.35 -12.65
CA ASP A 21 -5.16 -11.66 -12.88
C ASP A 21 -5.92 -11.90 -11.57
N GLY A 22 -7.02 -11.17 -11.39
CA GLY A 22 -7.88 -11.26 -10.21
C GLY A 22 -7.38 -10.51 -8.97
N ALA A 23 -6.26 -9.79 -9.05
CA ALA A 23 -5.73 -8.96 -7.98
C ALA A 23 -5.44 -7.54 -8.50
N THR A 24 -6.42 -6.64 -8.37
CA THR A 24 -6.44 -5.29 -8.96
C THR A 24 -5.25 -4.41 -8.59
N ASN A 25 -4.56 -4.72 -7.50
CA ASN A 25 -3.46 -3.91 -6.99
C ASN A 25 -2.13 -4.65 -6.88
N GLN A 26 -2.04 -5.82 -7.52
CA GLN A 26 -0.82 -6.61 -7.50
C GLN A 26 -0.20 -6.69 -8.88
N TYR A 27 1.12 -6.54 -8.91
CA TYR A 27 1.92 -6.54 -10.12
C TYR A 27 3.08 -7.51 -9.94
N ARG A 28 3.34 -8.32 -10.96
CA ARG A 28 4.52 -9.18 -11.03
C ARG A 28 5.64 -8.40 -11.70
N LEU A 29 6.78 -8.32 -11.02
CA LEU A 29 8.01 -7.75 -11.56
C LEU A 29 8.70 -8.74 -12.52
N PRO A 30 9.60 -8.28 -13.40
CA PRO A 30 10.31 -9.15 -14.35
C PRO A 30 11.16 -10.24 -13.68
N THR A 31 11.62 -9.97 -12.46
CA THR A 31 12.39 -10.90 -11.62
C THR A 31 11.51 -11.99 -10.98
N GLY A 32 10.18 -11.83 -11.04
CA GLY A 32 9.19 -12.79 -10.57
C GLY A 32 8.54 -12.45 -9.23
N GLU A 33 9.12 -11.51 -8.47
CA GLU A 33 8.52 -10.96 -7.25
C GLU A 33 7.17 -10.31 -7.55
N VAL A 34 6.29 -10.34 -6.55
CA VAL A 34 4.99 -9.67 -6.61
C VAL A 34 5.03 -8.50 -5.66
N ILE A 35 4.66 -7.33 -6.16
CA ILE A 35 4.42 -6.14 -5.35
C ILE A 35 2.91 -5.89 -5.24
N SER A 36 2.49 -5.27 -4.14
CA SER A 36 1.12 -4.81 -3.95
C SER A 36 1.13 -3.31 -3.72
N VAL A 37 0.23 -2.59 -4.38
CA VAL A 37 -0.03 -1.18 -4.13
C VAL A 37 -1.15 -1.10 -3.12
N ASP A 38 -0.79 -0.96 -1.86
CA ASP A 38 -1.73 -0.85 -0.74
C ASP A 38 -1.28 0.28 0.19
N PRO A 39 -2.22 0.99 0.83
CA PRO A 39 -1.87 1.91 1.89
C PRO A 39 -1.30 1.16 3.08
N VAL A 40 -0.17 1.65 3.59
CA VAL A 40 0.40 1.22 4.87
C VAL A 40 0.19 2.36 5.86
N ILE A 41 -0.24 2.06 7.09
CA ILE A 41 -0.12 3.06 8.17
C ILE A 41 1.18 2.84 8.90
N GLU A 42 1.83 3.93 9.23
CA GLU A 42 3.09 3.92 9.95
C GLU A 42 2.90 4.43 11.37
N ILE A 43 3.81 4.03 12.25
CA ILE A 43 3.92 4.54 13.61
C ILE A 43 5.34 5.08 13.83
N ALA A 44 5.43 6.21 14.53
CA ALA A 44 6.69 6.80 15.01
C ALA A 44 6.74 6.74 16.54
N SER A 45 7.94 6.81 17.11
CA SER A 45 8.11 6.79 18.57
C SER A 45 7.62 8.07 19.25
N GLY A 46 7.45 9.16 18.50
CA GLY A 46 6.98 10.45 19.00
C GLY A 46 6.60 11.41 17.87
N PRO A 47 6.07 12.60 18.24
CA PRO A 47 5.53 13.56 17.27
C PRO A 47 6.57 14.21 16.35
N ASP A 48 7.84 14.25 16.79
CA ASP A 48 8.95 14.88 16.05
C ASP A 48 10.01 13.86 15.60
N ALA A 49 9.72 12.57 15.73
CA ALA A 49 10.65 11.50 15.37
C ALA A 49 10.52 11.15 13.87
N ASP A 50 11.65 10.96 13.21
CA ASP A 50 11.75 10.51 11.81
C ASP A 50 12.01 8.99 11.74
N ASP A 51 11.53 8.26 12.75
CA ASP A 51 11.73 6.81 12.91
C ASP A 51 10.50 6.00 12.50
N HIS A 52 9.79 6.50 11.50
CA HIS A 52 8.59 5.86 10.96
C HIS A 52 8.87 4.44 10.51
N ARG A 53 7.94 3.55 10.87
CA ARG A 53 7.90 2.17 10.40
C ARG A 53 6.47 1.72 10.19
N ASP A 54 6.31 0.68 9.39
CA ASP A 54 5.03 0.00 9.21
C ASP A 54 4.42 -0.42 10.56
N LEU A 55 3.14 -0.10 10.72
CA LEU A 55 2.31 -0.60 11.80
C LEU A 55 1.58 -1.84 11.31
N GLY A 56 2.04 -3.01 11.74
CA GLY A 56 1.42 -4.28 11.35
C GLY A 56 0.02 -4.46 11.94
N ASP A 57 -0.81 -5.26 11.27
CA ASP A 57 -2.23 -5.49 11.62
C ASP A 57 -2.46 -5.87 13.09
N SER A 58 -1.64 -6.79 13.63
CA SER A 58 -1.77 -7.24 15.03
C SER A 58 -1.45 -6.13 16.02
N GLU A 59 -0.47 -5.27 15.71
CA GLU A 59 -0.09 -4.14 16.55
C GLU A 59 -1.15 -3.04 16.48
N ALA A 60 -1.64 -2.73 15.27
CA ALA A 60 -2.77 -1.86 15.06
C ALA A 60 -4.01 -2.31 15.87
N ALA A 61 -4.35 -3.60 15.81
CA ALA A 61 -5.45 -4.17 16.57
C ALA A 61 -5.24 -4.04 18.09
N ALA A 62 -4.02 -4.23 18.59
CA ALA A 62 -3.69 -4.04 20.00
C ALA A 62 -3.85 -2.58 20.45
N LEU A 63 -3.68 -1.62 19.54
CA LEU A 63 -3.94 -0.19 19.76
C LEU A 63 -5.42 0.20 19.55
N GLY A 64 -6.29 -0.76 19.22
CA GLY A 64 -7.71 -0.51 18.94
C GLY A 64 -7.96 0.14 17.58
N LEU A 65 -7.00 0.06 16.66
CA LEU A 65 -7.12 0.51 15.28
C LEU A 65 -7.64 -0.64 14.41
N PHE A 66 -8.70 -0.37 13.65
CA PHE A 66 -9.32 -1.34 12.76
C PHE A 66 -9.41 -0.75 11.36
N PHE A 67 -8.94 -1.52 10.37
CA PHE A 67 -8.93 -1.10 8.98
C PHE A 67 -10.12 -1.69 8.24
N ASP A 68 -10.81 -0.82 7.52
CA ASP A 68 -11.84 -1.23 6.58
C ASP A 68 -11.58 -0.50 5.26
N LEU A 69 -10.89 -1.20 4.35
CA LEU A 69 -10.50 -0.71 3.04
C LEU A 69 -11.50 -1.24 2.02
N TYR A 70 -12.49 -0.41 1.69
CA TYR A 70 -13.61 -0.77 0.80
C TYR A 70 -13.22 -0.78 -0.68
N ASP A 71 -12.33 0.14 -1.09
CA ASP A 71 -11.92 0.31 -2.49
C ASP A 71 -10.40 0.19 -2.61
N ARG A 72 -9.96 -0.80 -3.39
CA ARG A 72 -8.57 -0.99 -3.82
C ARG A 72 -8.54 -0.99 -5.33
N THR A 73 -8.26 0.16 -5.92
CA THR A 73 -8.19 0.32 -7.38
C THR A 73 -6.85 0.90 -7.77
N SER A 74 -6.12 0.22 -8.64
CA SER A 74 -4.92 0.73 -9.27
C SER A 74 -4.80 0.10 -10.66
N ASP A 75 -4.34 0.89 -11.62
CA ASP A 75 -4.16 0.45 -13.01
C ASP A 75 -2.72 0.72 -13.43
N LEU A 76 -2.15 -0.18 -14.23
CA LEU A 76 -0.83 0.02 -14.84
C LEU A 76 -1.03 0.63 -16.22
N GLU A 77 -0.54 1.85 -16.41
CA GLU A 77 -0.55 2.54 -17.69
C GLU A 77 0.84 2.46 -18.34
N PRO A 78 0.94 2.27 -19.66
CA PRO A 78 2.22 2.36 -20.36
C PRO A 78 2.76 3.79 -20.31
N ASP A 79 4.09 3.95 -20.18
CA ASP A 79 4.73 5.26 -20.35
C ASP A 79 4.55 5.75 -21.81
N ASP A 80 4.25 7.03 -21.97
CA ASP A 80 4.12 7.73 -23.28
C ASP A 80 5.47 7.87 -24.03
#